data_AF-A0A8T0LUM1-F1
#
_entry.id   AF-A0A8T0LUM1-F1
#
_cell.length_a   1.000
_cell.length_b   1.000
_cell.length_c   1.000
_cell.angle_alpha   90.00
_cell.angle_beta   90.00
_cell.angle_gamma   90.00
#
_symmetry.space_group_name_H-M   'P 1'
#
loop_
_entity.id
_entity.type
_entity.pdbx_description
1 polymer ?
#
loop_
_entity_poly.entity_id
_entity_poly.type
_entity_poly.pdbx_seq_one_letter_code
_entity_poly.pdbx_strand_id
1 'polypeptide(L)'
;MTNVAIIYYSTYGHIATLANSVKAGVESVPGVKANVYQVQETLSEEILTKMHAPPKKDYPVATAETLKEADAILFGFPTRFGSFPAQVKALFDSCG
;
A
#
# COMPACT_ATOMS: atom_id res chain seq x y z
N MET A 1 2.36 -3.14 22.33
CA MET A 1 1.28 -2.97 21.33
C MET A 1 1.90 -3.28 19.99
N THR A 2 1.43 -4.33 19.32
CA THR A 2 2.00 -4.82 18.05
C THR A 2 1.59 -3.87 16.93
N ASN A 3 2.57 -3.41 16.14
CA ASN A 3 2.38 -2.48 15.04
C ASN A 3 2.37 -3.21 13.69
N VAL A 4 1.23 -3.20 13.01
CA VAL A 4 1.07 -3.79 11.67
C VAL A 4 1.02 -2.69 10.62
N ALA A 5 1.91 -2.75 9.63
CA ALA A 5 1.88 -1.88 8.47
C ALA A 5 1.08 -2.54 7.33
N ILE A 6 0.00 -1.89 6.91
CA ILE A 6 -0.77 -2.27 5.71
C ILE A 6 -0.28 -1.38 4.58
N ILE A 7 0.59 -1.91 3.73
CA ILE A 7 1.23 -1.18 2.63
C ILE A 7 0.54 -1.58 1.34
N TYR A 8 -0.06 -0.62 0.64
CA TYR A 8 -0.82 -0.92 -0.56
C TYR A 8 -0.51 -0.06 -1.79
N TYR A 9 -0.68 -0.64 -2.97
CA TYR A 9 -0.77 0.07 -4.23
C TYR A 9 -2.17 -0.10 -4.83
N SER A 10 -2.78 0.98 -5.32
CA SER A 10 -4.09 0.91 -5.98
C SER A 10 -4.23 2.00 -7.04
N THR A 11 -4.33 1.59 -8.31
CA THR A 11 -4.63 2.54 -9.41
C THR A 11 -6.09 2.97 -9.38
N TYR A 12 -7.02 2.01 -9.21
CA TYR A 12 -8.48 2.24 -9.35
C TYR A 12 -9.26 2.09 -8.04
N GLY A 13 -8.60 2.25 -6.89
CA GLY A 13 -9.26 2.23 -5.57
C GLY A 13 -9.64 0.84 -5.00
N HIS A 14 -9.77 -0.23 -5.78
CA HIS A 14 -10.17 -1.55 -5.26
C HIS A 14 -9.32 -2.05 -4.09
N ILE A 15 -7.99 -1.94 -4.22
CA ILE A 15 -7.09 -2.39 -3.16
C ILE A 15 -7.10 -1.44 -1.96
N ALA A 16 -7.36 -0.14 -2.16
CA ALA A 16 -7.55 0.80 -1.05
C ALA A 16 -8.79 0.44 -0.21
N THR A 17 -9.88 0.01 -0.86
CA THR A 17 -11.07 -0.51 -0.17
C THR A 17 -10.74 -1.78 0.62
N LEU A 18 -9.98 -2.69 0.02
CA LEU A 18 -9.53 -3.91 0.69
C LEU A 18 -8.62 -3.60 1.89
N ALA A 19 -7.68 -2.67 1.75
CA ALA A 19 -6.78 -2.25 2.82
C ALA A 19 -7.54 -1.73 4.05
N ASN A 20 -8.62 -0.96 3.84
CA ASN A 20 -9.48 -0.51 4.94
C ASN A 20 -10.24 -1.66 5.64
N SER A 21 -10.69 -2.65 4.87
CA SER A 21 -11.34 -3.85 5.42
C SER A 21 -10.36 -4.69 6.22
N VAL A 22 -9.14 -4.86 5.70
CA VAL A 22 -8.03 -5.54 6.39
C VAL A 22 -7.64 -4.79 7.66
N LYS A 23 -7.59 -3.46 7.63
CA LYS A 23 -7.32 -2.61 8.81
C LYS A 23 -8.31 -2.93 9.94
N ALA A 24 -9.60 -2.94 9.64
CA ALA A 24 -10.63 -3.27 10.62
C ALA A 24 -10.46 -4.69 11.19
N GLY A 25 -10.07 -5.66 10.35
CA GLY A 25 -9.74 -7.02 10.80
C GLY A 25 -8.54 -7.08 11.74
N VAL A 26 -7.45 -6.38 11.40
CA VAL A 26 -6.24 -6.32 12.22
C VAL A 26 -6.51 -5.66 13.57
N GLU A 27 -7.21 -4.52 13.57
CA GLU A 27 -7.55 -3.76 14.79
C GLU A 27 -8.60 -4.46 15.67
N SER A 28 -9.26 -5.52 15.17
CA SER A 28 -10.15 -6.34 15.99
C SER A 28 -9.40 -7.20 17.02
N VAL A 29 -8.09 -7.40 16.84
CA VAL A 29 -7.25 -8.19 17.75
C VAL A 29 -6.76 -7.31 18.90
N PRO A 30 -7.01 -7.68 20.19
CA PRO A 30 -6.56 -6.89 21.32
C PRO A 30 -5.04 -6.67 21.33
N GLY A 31 -4.62 -5.42 21.52
CA GLY A 31 -3.19 -5.05 21.62
C GLY A 31 -2.48 -4.90 20.27
N VAL A 32 -3.21 -4.94 19.14
CA VAL A 32 -2.68 -4.76 17.78
C VAL A 32 -3.19 -3.44 17.19
N LYS A 33 -2.29 -2.66 16.59
CA LYS A 33 -2.60 -1.41 15.87
C LYS A 33 -2.24 -1.59 14.39
N ALA A 34 -3.08 -1.06 13.50
CA ALA A 34 -2.81 -1.05 12.06
C ALA A 34 -2.58 0.38 11.54
N ASN A 35 -1.48 0.58 10.82
CA ASN A 35 -1.20 1.81 10.09
C ASN A 35 -1.26 1.52 8.58
N VAL A 36 -1.98 2.35 7.83
CA VAL A 36 -2.15 2.18 6.38
C VAL A 36 -1.21 3.14 5.65
N TYR A 37 -0.45 2.61 4.70
CA TYR A 37 0.48 3.34 3.86
C TYR A 37 0.20 3.05 2.39
N GLN A 38 0.48 4.03 1.53
CA GLN A 38 0.44 3.85 0.08
C GLN A 38 1.85 3.69 -0.49
N VAL A 39 1.97 2.90 -1.55
CA VAL A 39 3.21 2.82 -2.33
C VAL A 39 3.31 4.04 -3.25
N GLN A 40 4.52 4.59 -3.35
CA GLN A 40 4.85 5.70 -4.24
C GLN A 40 4.42 5.42 -5.69
N GLU A 41 3.82 6.41 -6.33
CA GLU A 41 3.47 6.31 -7.75
C GLU A 41 4.71 6.45 -8.64
N THR A 42 4.77 5.65 -9.70
CA THR A 42 5.83 5.73 -10.73
C THR A 42 5.36 6.38 -12.02
N LEU A 43 4.03 6.46 -12.24
CA LEU A 43 3.45 7.14 -13.40
C LEU A 43 3.30 8.63 -13.14
N SER A 44 3.49 9.44 -14.18
CA SER A 44 3.21 10.88 -14.10
C SER A 44 1.70 11.16 -14.00
N GLU A 45 1.34 12.32 -13.46
CA GLU A 45 -0.06 12.76 -13.40
C GLU A 45 -0.73 12.81 -14.78
N GLU A 46 0.01 13.18 -15.83
CA GLU A 46 -0.49 13.18 -17.21
C GLU A 46 -0.94 11.77 -17.63
N ILE A 47 -0.12 10.75 -17.36
CA ILE A 47 -0.45 9.36 -17.70
C ILE A 47 -1.62 8.86 -16.87
N LEU A 48 -1.66 9.16 -15.57
CA LEU A 48 -2.77 8.80 -14.69
C LEU A 48 -4.09 9.42 -15.15
N THR A 49 -4.04 10.67 -15.61
CA THR A 49 -5.20 11.39 -16.17
C THR A 49 -5.69 10.69 -17.43
N LYS A 50 -4.79 10.34 -18.37
CA LYS A 50 -5.14 9.58 -19.59
C LYS A 50 -5.70 8.19 -19.28
N MET A 51 -5.31 7.59 -18.16
CA MET A 51 -5.83 6.31 -17.69
C MET A 51 -7.16 6.42 -16.95
N HIS A 52 -7.68 7.64 -16.76
CA HIS A 52 -8.85 7.93 -15.93
C HIS A 52 -8.70 7.36 -14.51
N ALA A 53 -7.48 7.40 -13.96
CA ALA A 53 -7.24 6.94 -12.61
C ALA A 53 -7.90 7.92 -11.61
N PRO A 54 -8.69 7.42 -10.63
CA PRO A 54 -9.26 8.27 -9.60
C PRO A 54 -8.17 8.89 -8.71
N PRO A 55 -8.45 10.01 -8.02
CA PRO A 55 -7.55 10.59 -7.04
C PRO A 55 -7.17 9.57 -5.96
N LYS A 56 -5.91 9.60 -5.53
CA LYS A 56 -5.45 8.74 -4.43
C LYS A 56 -6.04 9.19 -3.10
N LYS A 57 -6.13 8.23 -2.17
CA LYS A 57 -6.47 8.51 -0.77
C LYS A 57 -5.28 9.16 -0.08
N ASP A 58 -5.56 9.97 0.93
CA ASP A 58 -4.55 10.66 1.74
C ASP A 58 -4.00 9.70 2.81
N TYR A 59 -3.07 8.83 2.40
CA TYR A 59 -2.27 7.99 3.30
C TYR A 59 -0.79 8.34 3.18
N PRO A 60 0.01 8.17 4.24
CA PRO A 60 1.45 8.34 4.14
C PRO A 60 2.07 7.38 3.12
N VAL A 61 3.13 7.82 2.45
CA VAL A 61 3.89 6.97 1.52
C VAL A 61 4.79 6.03 2.32
N ALA A 62 4.80 4.74 1.98
CA ALA A 62 5.71 3.77 2.58
C ALA A 62 7.14 3.95 2.05
N THR A 63 8.11 3.88 2.95
CA THR A 63 9.56 3.85 2.65
C THR A 63 10.19 2.59 3.22
N ALA A 64 11.47 2.33 2.91
CA ALA A 64 12.22 1.22 3.50
C ALA A 64 12.22 1.27 5.05
N GLU A 65 12.25 2.47 5.63
CA GLU A 65 12.13 2.68 7.08
C GLU A 65 10.77 2.24 7.60
N THR A 66 9.69 2.52 6.86
CA THR A 66 8.33 2.05 7.23
C THR A 66 8.29 0.52 7.37
N LEU A 67 8.97 -0.20 6.49
CA LEU A 67 9.05 -1.67 6.54
C LEU A 67 9.84 -2.13 7.78
N LYS A 68 10.91 -1.41 8.13
CA LYS A 68 11.78 -1.74 9.27
C LYS A 68 11.11 -1.52 10.63
N GLU A 69 10.25 -0.53 10.74
CA GLU A 69 9.57 -0.15 12.00
C GLU A 69 8.34 -1.00 12.34
N ALA A 70 7.85 -1.81 11.38
CA ALA A 70 6.67 -2.64 11.57
C ALA A 70 7.02 -4.00 12.18
N ASP A 71 6.18 -4.48 13.12
CA ASP A 71 6.29 -5.85 13.64
C ASP A 71 5.75 -6.89 12.64
N ALA A 72 4.80 -6.47 11.81
CA ALA A 72 4.25 -7.27 10.71
C ALA A 72 3.84 -6.37 9.55
N ILE A 73 3.90 -6.90 8.33
CA ILE A 73 3.56 -6.17 7.10
C ILE A 73 2.54 -6.96 6.29
N LEU A 74 1.48 -6.28 5.85
CA LEU A 74 0.51 -6.80 4.90
C LEU A 74 0.61 -6.00 3.60
N PHE A 75 0.97 -6.68 2.51
CA PHE A 75 1.04 -6.07 1.18
C PHE A 75 -0.26 -6.27 0.41
N GLY A 76 -0.82 -5.19 -0.11
CA GLY A 76 -1.97 -5.23 -1.02
C GLY A 76 -1.67 -4.55 -2.34
N PHE A 77 -1.85 -5.23 -3.47
CA PHE A 77 -1.67 -4.61 -4.78
C PHE A 77 -2.46 -5.35 -5.87
N PRO A 78 -2.90 -4.66 -6.93
CA PRO A 78 -3.50 -5.32 -8.07
C PRO A 78 -2.44 -6.14 -8.80
N THR A 79 -2.85 -7.27 -9.37
CA THR A 79 -1.96 -8.03 -10.23
C THR A 79 -1.61 -7.27 -11.52
N ARG A 80 -0.40 -7.51 -12.04
CA ARG A 80 -0.02 -7.26 -13.43
C ARG A 80 0.51 -8.57 -14.01
N PHE A 81 -0.33 -9.25 -14.80
CA PHE A 81 -0.03 -10.56 -15.40
C PHE A 81 0.48 -11.62 -14.42
N GLY A 82 -0.08 -11.68 -13.20
CA GLY A 82 0.35 -12.61 -12.16
C GLY A 82 1.51 -12.13 -11.29
N SER A 83 2.05 -10.94 -11.55
CA SER A 83 3.17 -10.36 -10.78
C SER A 83 2.80 -9.04 -10.08
N PHE A 84 3.78 -8.48 -9.36
CA PHE A 84 3.74 -7.15 -8.78
C PHE A 84 3.59 -6.08 -9.87
N PRO A 85 2.85 -4.99 -9.62
CA PRO A 85 2.94 -3.79 -10.44
C PRO A 85 4.30 -3.11 -10.22
N ALA A 86 4.77 -2.36 -11.22
CA ALA A 86 6.09 -1.72 -11.21
C ALA A 86 6.34 -0.85 -9.97
N GLN A 87 5.30 -0.19 -9.47
CA GLN A 87 5.32 0.64 -8.26
C GLN A 87 5.73 -0.16 -7.01
N VAL A 88 5.16 -1.35 -6.83
CA VAL A 88 5.48 -2.22 -5.70
C VAL A 88 6.88 -2.80 -5.86
N LYS A 89 7.25 -3.17 -7.08
CA LYS A 89 8.61 -3.63 -7.37
C LYS A 89 9.66 -2.57 -7.01
N ALA A 90 9.40 -1.30 -7.34
CA ALA A 90 10.29 -0.18 -7.02
C ALA A 90 10.48 0.03 -5.51
N LEU A 91 9.43 -0.15 -4.69
CA LEU A 91 9.56 -0.13 -3.24
C LEU A 91 10.48 -1.26 -2.75
N PHE A 92 10.31 -2.48 -3.25
CA PHE A 92 11.20 -3.60 -2.89
C PHE A 92 12.63 -3.36 -3.37
N ASP A 93 12.83 -2.79 -4.55
CA ASP A 93 14.16 -2.45 -5.07
C ASP A 93 14.85 -1.33 -4.29
N SER A 94 14.09 -0.45 -3.63
CA SER A 94 14.67 0.55 -2.73
C SER A 94 15.23 -0.03 -1.42
N CYS A 95 14.98 -1.32 -1.14
CA CYS A 95 15.41 -1.96 0.10
C CYS A 95 16.83 -2.59 0.03
N GLY A 96 17.54 -2.46 -1.09
CA GLY A 96 18.91 -2.96 -1.28
C GLY A 96 19.00 -4.18 -2.17
#